data_AF-A0A928Z642-F1
#
_entry.id   AF-A0A928Z642-F1
#
_cell.length_a   1.000
_cell.length_b   1.000
_cell.length_c   1.000
_cell.angle_alpha   90.00
_cell.angle_beta   90.00
_cell.angle_gamma   90.00
#
_symmetry.space_group_name_H-M   'P 1'
#
loop_
_entity.id
_entity.type
_entity.pdbx_description
1 polymer ?
#
loop_
_entity_poly.entity_id
_entity_poly.type
_entity_poly.pdbx_seq_one_letter_code
_entity_poly.pdbx_strand_id
1 'polypeptide(L)'
;MKMEIDGTQHKIRVFLNDGTQIIGAVFIKGYRARLSDLINNSQPFLNIVNAQLSSQDGIVSHPFLCLNKPTIHSVIEESTPRKNNQIMASCPEIELN
;
A
#
# COMPACT_ATOMS: atom_id res chain seq x y z
N MET A 1 -2.96 8.96 -28.85
CA MET A 1 -2.05 9.55 -27.87
C MET A 1 -2.12 8.69 -26.61
N LYS A 2 -1.23 7.70 -26.47
CA LYS A 2 -1.14 6.87 -25.25
C LYS A 2 -0.40 7.71 -24.21
N MET A 3 -1.08 8.14 -23.14
CA MET A 3 -0.38 8.68 -21.99
C MET A 3 0.34 7.50 -21.32
N GLU A 4 1.64 7.37 -21.54
CA GLU A 4 2.48 6.53 -20.70
C GLU A 4 2.49 7.15 -19.31
N ILE A 5 1.78 6.52 -18.38
CA ILE A 5 1.86 6.87 -16.96
C ILE A 5 3.19 6.30 -16.49
N ASP A 6 4.25 7.10 -16.63
CA ASP A 6 5.61 6.76 -16.22
C ASP A 6 5.72 6.85 -14.67
N GLY A 7 4.98 5.97 -14.00
CA GLY A 7 4.85 5.95 -12.55
C GLY A 7 4.74 4.52 -12.02
N THR A 8 5.44 4.27 -10.92
CA THR A 8 5.38 2.97 -10.24
C THR A 8 4.11 2.92 -9.41
N GLN A 9 3.35 1.83 -9.55
CA GLN A 9 2.19 1.56 -8.71
C GLN A 9 2.66 0.91 -7.40
N HIS A 10 2.31 1.52 -6.28
CA HIS A 10 2.55 0.96 -4.95
C HIS A 10 1.22 0.59 -4.33
N LYS A 11 1.09 -0.67 -3.90
CA LYS A 11 -0.05 -1.08 -3.08
C LYS A 11 0.17 -0.58 -1.67
N ILE A 12 -0.82 0.09 -1.10
CA ILE A 12 -0.71 0.71 0.21
C ILE A 12 -1.89 0.36 1.08
N ARG A 13 -1.65 0.41 2.39
CA ARG A 13 -2.67 0.43 3.42
C ARG A 13 -2.58 1.75 4.17
N VAL A 14 -3.68 2.49 4.24
CA VAL A 14 -3.83 3.75 4.94
C VAL A 14 -4.66 3.53 6.18
N PHE A 15 -4.19 4.05 7.31
CA PHE A 15 -4.93 4.11 8.56
C PHE A 15 -5.37 5.55 8.77
N LEU A 16 -6.68 5.74 8.93
CA LEU A 16 -7.25 7.03 9.27
C LEU A 16 -7.34 7.22 10.79
N ASN A 17 -7.47 8.47 11.22
CA ASN A 17 -7.56 8.84 12.65
C ASN A 17 -8.79 8.26 13.36
N ASP A 18 -9.84 7.91 12.62
CA ASP A 18 -11.08 7.31 13.14
C ASP A 18 -11.02 5.78 13.24
N GLY A 19 -9.88 5.17 12.87
CA GLY A 19 -9.70 3.72 12.86
C GLY A 19 -10.09 3.04 11.54
N THR A 20 -10.60 3.79 10.56
CA THR A 20 -10.90 3.28 9.23
C THR A 20 -9.63 2.84 8.52
N GLN A 21 -9.68 1.68 7.85
CA GLN A 21 -8.57 1.15 7.07
C GLN A 21 -8.90 1.20 5.58
N ILE A 22 -7.95 1.68 4.78
CA ILE A 22 -8.12 1.78 3.33
C ILE A 22 -6.98 1.03 2.66
N ILE A 23 -7.30 0.03 1.85
CA ILE A 23 -6.33 -0.69 1.03
C ILE A 23 -6.52 -0.24 -0.41
N GLY A 24 -5.45 0.17 -1.09
CA GLY A 24 -5.54 0.57 -2.48
C GLY A 24 -4.18 0.70 -3.13
N ALA A 25 -4.12 1.43 -4.22
CA ALA A 25 -2.87 1.72 -4.89
C ALA A 25 -2.65 3.22 -5.07
N VAL A 26 -1.39 3.63 -5.06
CA VAL A 26 -0.96 4.98 -5.39
C VAL A 26 0.03 4.92 -6.55
N PHE A 27 0.01 5.95 -7.39
CA PHE A 27 0.97 6.10 -8.48
C PHE A 27 1.99 7.15 -8.10
N ILE A 28 3.25 6.76 -8.05
CA ILE A 28 4.36 7.69 -7.80
C ILE A 28 5.11 7.89 -9.10
N LYS A 29 5.12 9.12 -9.60
CA LYS A 29 5.87 9.48 -10.82
C LYS A 29 7.35 9.67 -10.46
N GLY A 30 8.24 9.05 -11.23
CA GLY A 30 9.69 9.27 -11.13
C GLY A 30 10.50 8.03 -10.73
N TYR A 31 11.72 7.95 -11.27
CA TYR A 31 12.67 6.88 -10.99
C TYR A 31 13.15 6.95 -9.53
N ARG A 32 12.90 5.89 -8.74
CA ARG A 32 13.19 5.76 -7.28
C ARG A 32 12.31 6.58 -6.33
N ALA A 33 11.16 7.07 -6.78
CA ALA A 33 10.27 7.79 -5.88
C ALA A 33 9.78 6.89 -4.74
N ARG A 34 9.82 7.40 -3.51
CA ARG A 34 9.48 6.66 -2.29
C ARG A 34 8.07 7.02 -1.84
N LEU A 35 7.42 6.11 -1.13
CA LEU A 35 6.12 6.38 -0.52
C LEU A 35 6.16 7.59 0.43
N SER A 36 7.28 7.82 1.12
CA SER A 36 7.50 9.00 1.95
C SER A 36 7.34 10.31 1.18
N ASP A 37 7.68 10.32 -0.11
CA ASP A 37 7.63 11.52 -0.95
C ASP A 37 6.17 11.91 -1.22
N LEU A 38 5.26 10.93 -1.28
CA LEU A 38 3.81 11.20 -1.39
C LEU A 38 3.24 11.83 -0.14
N ILE A 39 3.62 11.35 1.05
CA ILE A 39 3.12 11.87 2.33
C ILE A 39 3.65 13.28 2.55
N ASN A 40 4.94 13.49 2.32
CA ASN A 40 5.62 14.78 2.53
C ASN A 40 5.36 15.80 1.40
N ASN A 41 4.73 15.40 0.30
CA ASN A 41 4.36 16.33 -0.77
C ASN A 41 3.45 17.46 -0.22
N SER A 42 3.67 18.69 -0.68
CA SER A 42 2.85 19.87 -0.36
C SER A 42 1.37 19.76 -0.74
N GLN A 43 1.00 18.78 -1.57
CA GLN A 43 -0.40 18.54 -1.93
C GLN A 43 -1.21 18.10 -0.69
N PRO A 44 -2.37 18.71 -0.42
CA PRO A 44 -3.16 18.42 0.77
C PRO A 44 -3.91 17.08 0.71
N PHE A 45 -4.02 16.49 -0.49
CA PHE A 45 -4.74 15.24 -0.72
C PHE A 45 -3.81 14.12 -1.17
N LEU A 46 -4.16 12.89 -0.78
CA LEU A 46 -3.57 11.65 -1.26
C LEU A 46 -4.59 10.93 -2.16
N ASN A 47 -4.21 10.70 -3.41
CA ASN A 47 -5.06 10.04 -4.39
C ASN A 47 -4.82 8.53 -4.36
N ILE A 48 -5.87 7.76 -4.13
CA ILE A 48 -5.83 6.30 -4.07
C ILE A 48 -6.74 5.73 -5.15
N VAL A 49 -6.23 4.80 -5.93
CA VAL A 49 -7.00 4.03 -6.92
C VAL A 49 -7.36 2.65 -6.38
N ASN A 50 -8.48 2.10 -6.86
CA ASN A 50 -8.99 0.78 -6.45
C ASN A 50 -9.01 0.63 -4.92
N ALA A 51 -9.53 1.66 -4.24
CA ALA A 51 -9.58 1.71 -2.79
C ALA A 51 -10.67 0.77 -2.25
N GLN A 52 -10.32 -0.04 -1.27
CA GLN A 52 -11.22 -0.84 -0.46
C GLN A 52 -11.17 -0.26 0.95
N LEU A 53 -12.27 0.34 1.36
CA LEU A 53 -12.45 0.93 2.67
C LEU A 53 -13.11 -0.10 3.58
N SER A 54 -12.42 -0.46 4.65
CA SER A 54 -12.91 -1.35 5.70
C SER A 54 -13.21 -0.51 6.94
N SER A 55 -14.50 -0.40 7.27
CA SER A 55 -15.00 0.20 8.50
C SER A 55 -15.80 -0.83 9.31
N GLN A 56 -16.28 -0.44 10.49
CA GLN A 56 -17.18 -1.26 11.32
C GLN A 56 -18.46 -1.67 10.57
N ASP A 57 -18.90 -0.82 9.62
CA ASP A 57 -20.10 -1.04 8.81
C ASP A 57 -19.89 -1.97 7.61
N GLY A 58 -18.66 -2.43 7.37
CA GLY A 58 -18.31 -3.36 6.30
C GLY A 58 -17.25 -2.85 5.33
N ILE A 59 -17.19 -3.47 4.15
CA ILE A 59 -16.20 -3.20 3.11
C ILE A 59 -16.86 -2.49 1.93
N VAL A 60 -16.39 -1.29 1.60
CA VAL A 60 -16.86 -0.50 0.46
C VAL A 60 -15.72 -0.32 -0.53
N SER A 61 -15.98 -0.58 -1.81
CA SER A 61 -14.99 -0.40 -2.88
C SER A 61 -15.25 0.89 -3.65
N HIS A 62 -14.20 1.69 -3.82
CA HIS A 62 -14.20 2.91 -4.61
C HIS A 62 -13.13 2.81 -5.70
N PRO A 63 -13.46 3.06 -6.98
CA PRO A 63 -12.47 3.03 -8.06
C PRO A 63 -11.39 4.10 -7.88
N PHE A 64 -11.76 5.23 -7.26
CA PHE A 64 -10.88 6.34 -6.97
C PHE A 64 -11.33 7.03 -5.68
N LEU A 65 -10.36 7.43 -4.85
CA LEU A 65 -10.59 8.10 -3.57
C LEU A 65 -9.52 9.17 -3.34
N CYS A 66 -9.93 10.40 -3.05
CA CYS A 66 -9.05 11.47 -2.57
C CYS A 66 -9.16 11.57 -1.06
N LEU A 67 -8.08 11.23 -0.36
CA LEU A 67 -8.02 11.37 1.10
C LEU A 67 -7.35 12.66 1.50
N ASN A 68 -7.92 13.34 2.49
CA ASN A 68 -7.29 14.52 3.08
C ASN A 68 -6.12 14.08 3.97
N LYS A 69 -4.91 14.58 3.74
CA LYS A 69 -3.73 14.13 4.50
C LYS A 69 -3.84 14.31 6.03
N PRO A 70 -4.46 15.36 6.58
CA PRO A 70 -4.67 15.51 8.02
C PRO A 70 -5.53 14.40 8.64
N THR A 71 -6.34 13.67 7.87
CA THR A 71 -7.12 12.54 8.39
C THR A 71 -6.32 11.25 8.43
N ILE A 72 -5.13 11.23 7.83
CA ILE A 72 -4.26 10.06 7.75
C ILE A 72 -3.40 9.99 9.01
N HIS A 73 -3.50 8.88 9.73
CA HIS A 73 -2.63 8.56 10.84
C HIS A 73 -1.30 7.98 10.34
N SER A 74 -1.37 6.96 9.47
CA SER A 74 -0.18 6.31 8.92
C SER A 74 -0.48 5.66 7.57
N VAL A 75 0.59 5.47 6.77
CA VAL A 75 0.54 4.75 5.49
C VAL A 75 1.64 3.71 5.47
N ILE A 76 1.27 2.49 5.11
CA ILE A 76 2.17 1.34 5.02
C ILE A 76 2.14 0.83 3.57
N GLU A 77 3.31 0.57 3.01
CA GLU A 77 3.45 -0.11 1.73
C GLU A 77 3.18 -1.61 1.92
N GLU A 78 2.21 -2.16 1.19
CA GLU A 78 2.04 -3.62 1.13
C GLU A 78 3.07 -4.19 0.15
N SER A 79 4.08 -4.86 0.68
CA SER A 79 4.92 -5.71 -0.14
C SER A 79 4.05 -6.83 -0.72
N THR A 80 4.02 -6.96 -2.06
CA THR A 80 3.57 -8.21 -2.67
C THR A 80 4.37 -9.34 -2.06
N PRO A 81 3.74 -10.46 -1.62
CA PRO A 81 4.51 -11.59 -1.13
C PRO A 81 5.52 -11.96 -2.22
N ARG A 82 6.82 -11.90 -1.90
CA ARG A 82 7.84 -12.50 -2.75
C ARG A 82 7.40 -13.95 -2.92
N LYS A 83 7.16 -14.40 -4.15
CA LYS A 83 7.14 -15.83 -4.43
C LYS A 83 8.52 -16.34 -4.00
N ASN A 84 8.62 -16.85 -2.78
CA ASN A 84 9.78 -17.60 -2.33
C ASN A 84 9.79 -18.91 -3.11
N ASN A 85 10.24 -18.85 -4.35
CA ASN A 85 10.67 -20.04 -5.06
C ASN A 85 12.02 -20.45 -4.47
N GLN A 86 12.00 -21.55 -3.70
CA GLN A 86 13.13 -22.37 -3.27
C GLN A 86 14.06 -21.66 -2.25
N ILE A 87 14.36 -22.25 -1.09
CA ILE A 87 15.16 -23.46 -0.93
C ILE A 87 14.59 -24.32 0.23
N MET A 88 14.24 -25.57 -0.07
CA MET A 88 14.31 -26.67 0.90
C MET A 88 15.75 -26.79 1.38
N ALA A 89 15.99 -26.64 2.68
CA ALA A 89 17.19 -27.17 3.32
C ALA A 89 16.80 -27.69 4.71
N SER A 90 16.56 -28.99 4.74
CA SER A 90 16.77 -29.94 5.84
C SER A 90 17.05 -29.35 7.23
N CYS A 91 16.10 -29.50 8.15
CA CYS A 91 16.42 -29.63 9.57
C CYS A 91 16.99 -31.04 9.81
N PRO A 92 18.19 -31.21 10.39
CA PRO A 92 18.55 -32.49 10.97
C PRO A 92 17.80 -32.63 12.30
N GLU A 93 17.01 -33.71 12.43
CA GLU A 93 16.52 -34.18 13.73
C GLU A 93 17.74 -34.56 14.58
N ILE A 94 17.87 -33.93 15.75
CA ILE A 94 18.82 -34.36 16.76
C ILE A 94 18.13 -35.49 17.53
N GLU A 95 18.53 -36.73 17.26
CA GLU A 95 18.22 -37.86 18.14
C GLU A 95 18.94 -37.63 19.48
N LEU A 96 18.16 -37.53 20.56
CA LEU A 96 18.66 -37.61 21.92
C LEU A 96 18.86 -39.10 22.24
N ASN A 97 20.11 -39.52 22.38
CA ASN A 97 20.48 -40.76 23.08
C ASN A 97 20.24 -40.61 24.59
#